data_AF-A0A3M0MCL7-F1
#
_entry.id   AF-A0A3M0MCL7-F1
#
_cell.length_a   1.000
_cell.length_b   1.000
_cell.length_c   1.000
_cell.angle_alpha   90.00
_cell.angle_beta   90.00
_cell.angle_gamma   90.00
#
_symmetry.space_group_name_H-M   'P 1'
#
loop_
_entity.id
_entity.type
_entity.pdbx_description
1 polymer ?
#
loop_
_entity_poly.entity_id
_entity_poly.type
_entity_poly.pdbx_seq_one_letter_code
_entity_poly.pdbx_strand_id
1 'polypeptide(L)'
;MAKEPDEEQSTGHENVRRVYALPAEMVERITQFQREKGLSSEVEAARRLLDEALKSRDNIDSIINRLLAKLGQIKIASEAARDVLIGHPLVAALSFGDESVTFTLKSNDKATVFESGYVIIGDKGNEWVQKDKNNPYAGGHREIPF
;
A
#
# COMPACT_ATOMS: atom_id res chain seq x y z
N MET A 1 19.91 32.25 26.91
CA MET A 1 19.59 31.73 25.57
C MET A 1 18.73 30.49 25.78
N ALA A 2 17.42 30.62 25.60
CA ALA A 2 16.48 29.51 25.70
C ALA A 2 16.54 28.70 24.40
N LYS A 3 16.66 27.37 24.53
CA LYS A 3 16.66 26.42 23.42
C LYS A 3 15.19 26.12 23.11
N GLU A 4 14.76 26.36 21.88
CA GLU A 4 13.42 26.02 21.40
C GLU A 4 13.22 24.50 21.46
N PRO A 5 12.01 24.00 21.79
CA PRO A 5 11.76 22.58 21.89
C PRO A 5 11.65 21.95 20.49
N ASP A 6 12.27 20.78 20.34
CA ASP A 6 12.24 19.94 19.15
C ASP A 6 10.80 19.65 18.69
N GLU A 7 10.53 19.88 17.41
CA GLU A 7 9.31 19.46 16.73
C GLU A 7 9.26 17.93 16.72
N GLU A 8 8.48 17.34 17.62
CA GLU A 8 8.14 15.93 17.58
C GLU A 8 7.41 15.61 16.26
N GLN A 9 8.11 14.91 15.36
CA GLN A 9 7.54 14.36 14.15
C GLN A 9 6.37 13.42 14.52
N SER A 10 5.16 13.83 14.13
CA SER A 10 3.93 13.05 14.24
C SER A 10 4.15 11.66 13.65
N THR A 11 4.17 10.66 14.54
CA THR A 11 4.12 9.25 14.14
C THR A 11 2.77 9.02 13.47
N GLY A 12 2.78 8.56 12.22
CA GLY A 12 1.63 8.50 11.29
C GLY A 12 0.47 7.56 11.67
N HIS A 13 -0.03 7.64 12.90
CA HIS A 13 -1.17 6.91 13.44
C HIS A 13 -2.19 7.84 14.09
N GLU A 14 -2.31 9.10 13.65
CA GLU A 14 -3.39 9.97 14.11
C GLU A 14 -4.73 9.48 13.56
N ASN A 15 -5.54 8.87 14.43
CA ASN A 15 -6.92 8.51 14.12
C ASN A 15 -7.77 9.78 13.94
N VAL A 16 -7.99 10.20 12.69
CA VAL A 16 -8.88 11.31 12.38
C VAL A 16 -10.34 10.82 12.34
N ARG A 17 -11.17 11.31 13.26
CA ARG A 17 -12.61 11.00 13.29
C ARG A 17 -13.38 11.93 12.36
N ARG A 18 -14.04 11.36 11.35
CA ARG A 18 -15.02 12.05 10.48
C ARG A 18 -16.36 11.33 10.56
N VAL A 19 -17.46 12.10 10.57
CA VAL A 19 -18.83 11.56 10.64
C VAL A 19 -19.50 11.78 9.29
N TYR A 20 -20.00 10.71 8.69
CA TYR A 20 -20.68 10.72 7.39
C TYR A 20 -22.10 10.19 7.55
N ALA A 21 -23.06 10.82 6.88
CA ALA A 21 -24.39 10.25 6.71
C ALA A 21 -24.36 9.29 5.50
N LEU A 22 -24.71 8.03 5.72
CA LEU A 22 -24.77 7.01 4.68
C LEU A 22 -26.22 6.63 4.38
N PRO A 23 -26.56 6.29 3.12
CA PRO A 23 -27.87 5.72 2.78
C PRO A 23 -28.17 4.45 3.60
N ALA A 24 -29.44 4.23 3.96
CA ALA A 24 -29.86 3.07 4.75
C ALA A 24 -29.43 1.74 4.11
N GLU A 25 -29.57 1.61 2.79
CA GLU A 25 -29.14 0.42 2.04
C GLU A 25 -27.64 0.14 2.17
N MET A 26 -26.80 1.17 2.28
CA MET A 26 -25.36 0.97 2.51
C MET A 26 -25.09 0.47 3.92
N VAL A 27 -25.82 0.98 4.91
CA VAL A 27 -25.71 0.51 6.30
C VAL A 27 -26.08 -0.97 6.38
N GLU A 28 -27.18 -1.38 5.75
CA GLU A 28 -27.59 -2.79 5.70
C GLU A 28 -26.51 -3.70 5.09
N ARG A 29 -25.90 -3.28 3.98
CA ARG A 29 -24.79 -4.02 3.36
C ARG A 29 -23.56 -4.13 4.26
N ILE A 30 -23.26 -3.08 5.04
CA ILE A 30 -22.16 -3.09 6.03
C ILE A 30 -22.47 -4.08 7.16
N THR A 31 -23.70 -4.04 7.70
CA THR A 31 -24.14 -4.96 8.75
C THR A 31 -24.14 -6.42 8.26
N GLN A 32 -24.54 -6.67 7.01
CA GLN A 32 -24.44 -7.99 6.40
C GLN A 32 -22.98 -8.46 6.32
N PHE A 33 -22.08 -7.65 5.79
CA PHE A 33 -20.65 -7.96 5.73
C PHE A 33 -20.05 -8.21 7.11
N GLN A 34 -20.44 -7.43 8.12
CA GLN A 34 -20.01 -7.64 9.51
C GLN A 34 -20.38 -9.05 10.00
N ARG A 35 -21.63 -9.48 9.76
CA ARG A 35 -22.12 -10.80 10.18
C ARG A 35 -21.40 -11.93 9.44
N GLU A 36 -21.24 -11.79 8.12
CA GLU A 36 -20.57 -12.79 7.28
C GLU A 36 -19.10 -12.99 7.66
N LYS A 37 -18.40 -11.92 8.05
CA LYS A 37 -16.99 -11.96 8.42
C LYS A 37 -16.74 -12.08 9.93
N GLY A 38 -17.79 -12.14 10.75
CA GLY A 38 -17.69 -12.25 12.20
C GLY A 38 -16.97 -11.07 12.88
N LEU A 39 -17.17 -9.85 12.38
CA LEU A 39 -16.46 -8.67 12.86
C LEU A 39 -17.08 -8.09 14.14
N SER A 40 -16.23 -7.51 14.99
CA SER A 40 -16.59 -7.02 16.32
C SER A 40 -17.56 -5.84 16.32
N SER A 41 -17.51 -5.02 15.27
CA SER A 41 -18.34 -3.81 15.15
C SER A 41 -18.60 -3.43 13.69
N GLU A 42 -19.70 -2.70 13.47
CA GLU A 42 -20.01 -2.07 12.18
C GLU A 42 -18.94 -1.08 11.74
N VAL A 43 -18.28 -0.41 12.70
CA VAL A 43 -17.17 0.52 12.43
C VAL A 43 -15.98 -0.21 11.85
N GLU A 44 -15.64 -1.39 12.40
CA GLU A 44 -14.57 -2.23 11.85
C GLU A 44 -14.93 -2.75 10.45
N ALA A 45 -16.18 -3.19 10.26
CA ALA A 45 -16.69 -3.61 8.97
C ALA A 45 -16.61 -2.49 7.92
N ALA A 46 -17.09 -1.29 8.25
CA ALA A 46 -17.02 -0.12 7.39
C ALA A 46 -15.56 0.24 7.05
N ARG A 47 -14.65 0.20 8.04
CA ARG A 47 -13.22 0.46 7.80
C ARG A 47 -12.62 -0.53 6.82
N ARG A 48 -12.89 -1.83 6.98
CA ARG A 48 -12.37 -2.88 6.08
C ARG A 48 -12.95 -2.73 4.67
N LEU A 49 -14.25 -2.48 4.54
CA LEU A 49 -14.89 -2.27 3.24
C LEU A 49 -14.35 -1.03 2.52
N LEU A 50 -14.16 0.07 3.24
CA LEU A 50 -13.57 1.29 2.68
C LEU A 50 -12.11 1.06 2.28
N ASP A 51 -11.32 0.40 3.12
CA ASP A 51 -9.94 0.06 2.81
C ASP A 51 -9.84 -0.85 1.57
N GLU A 52 -10.67 -1.88 1.49
CA GLU A 52 -10.74 -2.79 0.34
C GLU A 52 -11.19 -2.05 -0.94
N ALA A 53 -12.21 -1.20 -0.84
CA ALA A 53 -12.69 -0.39 -1.96
C ALA A 53 -11.62 0.60 -2.45
N LEU A 54 -10.90 1.26 -1.54
CA LEU A 54 -9.80 2.17 -1.91
C LEU A 54 -8.65 1.40 -2.55
N LYS A 55 -8.27 0.25 -1.97
CA LYS A 55 -7.23 -0.63 -2.53
C LYS A 55 -7.62 -1.20 -3.90
N SER A 56 -8.90 -1.41 -4.18
CA SER A 56 -9.35 -1.88 -5.49
C SER A 56 -9.16 -0.84 -6.61
N ARG A 57 -8.98 0.44 -6.26
CA ARG A 57 -8.70 1.53 -7.22
C ARG A 57 -7.20 1.73 -7.44
N ASP A 58 -6.37 0.97 -6.75
CA ASP A 58 -4.93 1.04 -6.93
C ASP A 58 -4.50 0.57 -8.31
N ASN A 59 -3.32 1.03 -8.71
CA ASN A 59 -2.61 0.54 -9.87
C ASN A 59 -1.23 0.04 -9.43
N ILE A 60 -0.49 -0.58 -10.35
CA ILE A 60 0.82 -1.12 -10.02
C ILE A 60 1.76 -0.06 -9.44
N ASP A 61 1.72 1.16 -9.95
CA ASP A 61 2.58 2.26 -9.49
C ASP A 61 2.23 2.68 -8.05
N SER A 62 0.95 2.75 -7.67
CA SER A 62 0.55 3.10 -6.31
C SER A 62 0.94 2.02 -5.30
N ILE A 63 0.87 0.75 -5.70
CA ILE A 63 1.32 -0.40 -4.89
C ILE A 63 2.84 -0.37 -4.70
N ILE A 64 3.61 -0.15 -5.77
CA ILE A 64 5.08 -0.01 -5.71
C ILE A 64 5.48 1.13 -4.79
N ASN A 65 4.85 2.30 -4.94
CA ASN A 65 5.13 3.47 -4.10
C ASN A 65 4.90 3.19 -2.61
N ARG A 66 3.81 2.48 -2.28
CA ARG A 66 3.52 2.06 -0.90
C ARG A 66 4.56 1.08 -0.38
N LEU A 67 4.98 0.13 -1.21
CA LEU A 67 5.99 -0.85 -0.85
C LEU A 67 7.35 -0.20 -0.61
N LEU A 68 7.78 0.71 -1.48
CA LEU A 68 9.02 1.48 -1.34
C LEU A 68 9.01 2.34 -0.07
N ALA A 69 7.90 3.03 0.20
CA ALA A 69 7.76 3.84 1.42
C ALA A 69 7.92 2.98 2.68
N LYS A 70 7.31 1.78 2.70
CA LYS A 70 7.41 0.83 3.81
C LYS A 70 8.82 0.23 3.93
N LEU A 71 9.44 -0.08 2.79
CA LEU A 71 10.82 -0.57 2.71
C LEU A 71 11.82 0.46 3.24
N GLY A 72 11.58 1.76 3.00
CA GLY A 72 12.39 2.84 3.57
C GLY A 72 12.45 2.82 5.10
N GLN A 73 11.39 2.31 5.75
CA GLN A 73 11.28 2.20 7.21
C GLN A 73 11.87 0.90 7.76
N ILE A 74 11.55 -0.25 7.15
CA ILE A 74 11.91 -1.58 7.67
C ILE A 74 13.25 -2.10 7.13
N LYS A 75 13.68 -1.63 5.96
CA LYS A 75 14.88 -2.05 5.22
C LYS A 75 14.94 -3.51 4.76
N ILE A 76 13.96 -4.34 5.13
CA ILE A 76 13.83 -5.73 4.72
C ILE A 76 12.63 -5.86 3.76
N ALA A 77 12.85 -6.35 2.53
CA ALA A 77 11.81 -6.40 1.50
C ALA A 77 10.69 -7.39 1.82
N SER A 78 11.03 -8.53 2.41
CA SER A 78 10.05 -9.56 2.76
C SER A 78 9.06 -9.07 3.82
N GLU A 79 9.52 -8.34 4.83
CA GLU A 79 8.68 -7.73 5.86
C GLU A 79 7.83 -6.58 5.31
N ALA A 80 8.41 -5.69 4.50
CA ALA A 80 7.66 -4.62 3.86
C ALA A 80 6.53 -5.17 2.95
N ALA A 81 6.82 -6.24 2.22
CA ALA A 81 5.85 -6.93 1.38
C ALA A 81 4.74 -7.61 2.18
N ARG A 82 5.08 -8.18 3.34
CA ARG A 82 4.09 -8.77 4.26
C ARG A 82 3.04 -7.75 4.67
N ASP A 83 3.45 -6.52 4.97
CA ASP A 83 2.55 -5.46 5.43
C ASP A 83 1.72 -4.85 4.31
N VAL A 84 2.27 -4.75 3.09
CA VAL A 84 1.64 -4.01 1.98
C VAL A 84 0.88 -4.92 1.01
N LEU A 85 1.44 -6.09 0.69
CA LEU A 85 0.97 -6.94 -0.42
C LEU A 85 0.08 -8.09 0.05
N ILE A 86 0.28 -8.61 1.27
CA ILE A 86 -0.57 -9.69 1.78
C ILE A 86 -1.98 -9.16 2.02
N GLY A 87 -2.96 -9.84 1.42
CA GLY A 87 -4.36 -9.42 1.48
C GLY A 87 -4.70 -8.24 0.58
N HIS A 88 -3.79 -7.78 -0.28
CA HIS A 88 -4.08 -6.74 -1.25
C HIS A 88 -5.04 -7.28 -2.34
N PRO A 89 -6.19 -6.65 -2.61
CA PRO A 89 -7.25 -7.20 -3.48
C PRO A 89 -6.81 -7.40 -4.93
N LEU A 90 -5.84 -6.61 -5.39
CA LEU A 90 -5.31 -6.69 -6.76
C LEU A 90 -4.14 -7.65 -6.92
N VAL A 91 -3.51 -8.12 -5.84
CA VAL A 91 -2.37 -9.04 -5.93
C VAL A 91 -2.87 -10.47 -6.12
N ALA A 92 -2.37 -11.14 -7.14
CA ALA A 92 -2.70 -12.51 -7.48
C ALA A 92 -1.63 -13.51 -7.02
N ALA A 93 -0.35 -13.13 -7.14
CA ALA A 93 0.77 -13.97 -6.75
C ALA A 93 1.90 -13.13 -6.17
N LEU A 94 2.69 -13.76 -5.30
CA LEU A 94 3.85 -13.15 -4.67
C LEU A 94 4.98 -14.19 -4.54
N SER A 95 6.20 -13.74 -4.79
CA SER A 95 7.42 -14.54 -4.70
C SER A 95 8.50 -13.74 -4.00
N PHE A 96 9.12 -14.35 -3.00
CA PHE A 96 10.23 -13.77 -2.25
C PHE A 96 11.53 -14.34 -2.82
N GLY A 97 12.45 -13.46 -3.22
CA GLY A 97 13.86 -13.80 -3.43
C GLY A 97 14.70 -13.35 -2.25
N ASP A 98 16.02 -13.51 -2.34
CA ASP A 98 16.94 -13.20 -1.24
C ASP A 98 16.91 -11.72 -0.84
N GLU A 99 16.95 -10.80 -1.81
CA GLU A 99 16.93 -9.35 -1.59
C GLU A 99 15.84 -8.65 -2.42
N SER A 100 14.81 -9.39 -2.82
CA SER A 100 13.75 -8.86 -3.68
C SER A 100 12.39 -9.51 -3.43
N VAL A 101 11.35 -8.76 -3.77
CA VAL A 101 9.97 -9.26 -3.80
C VAL A 101 9.40 -9.04 -5.17
N THR A 102 8.90 -10.11 -5.77
CA THR A 102 8.15 -10.07 -7.02
C THR A 102 6.68 -10.29 -6.73
N PHE A 103 5.81 -9.44 -7.27
CA PHE A 103 4.38 -9.61 -7.19
C PHE A 103 3.73 -9.47 -8.55
N THR A 104 2.64 -10.22 -8.74
CA THR A 104 1.82 -10.19 -9.96
C THR A 104 0.41 -9.78 -9.58
N LEU A 105 -0.15 -8.83 -10.31
CA LEU A 105 -1.52 -8.38 -10.16
C LEU A 105 -2.48 -9.27 -10.94
N LYS A 106 -3.77 -9.20 -10.59
CA LYS A 106 -4.86 -9.89 -11.33
C LYS A 106 -4.98 -9.46 -12.79
N SER A 107 -4.46 -8.28 -13.14
CA SER A 107 -4.34 -7.79 -14.52
C SER A 107 -3.20 -8.45 -15.32
N ASN A 108 -2.43 -9.35 -14.71
CA ASN A 108 -1.15 -9.88 -15.19
C ASN A 108 0.02 -8.89 -15.23
N ASP A 109 -0.15 -7.67 -14.70
CA ASP A 109 0.99 -6.79 -14.48
C ASP A 109 1.89 -7.37 -13.39
N LYS A 110 3.21 -7.27 -13.58
CA LYS A 110 4.20 -7.84 -12.67
C LYS A 110 5.22 -6.77 -12.30
N ALA A 111 5.66 -6.77 -11.05
CA ALA A 111 6.78 -5.93 -10.62
C ALA A 111 7.68 -6.68 -9.66
N THR A 112 8.97 -6.35 -9.72
CA THR A 112 10.00 -6.81 -8.79
C THR A 112 10.61 -5.60 -8.11
N VAL A 113 10.59 -5.58 -6.78
CA VAL A 113 11.16 -4.52 -5.94
C VAL A 113 12.31 -5.11 -5.14
N PHE A 114 13.46 -4.46 -5.19
CA PHE A 114 14.68 -4.87 -4.50
C PHE A 114 14.88 -4.06 -3.21
N GLU A 115 15.63 -4.61 -2.25
CA GLU A 115 15.95 -3.91 -0.98
C GLU A 115 16.74 -2.60 -1.19
N SER A 116 17.48 -2.51 -2.29
CA SER A 116 18.15 -1.29 -2.76
C SER A 116 17.19 -0.17 -3.16
N GLY A 117 15.88 -0.45 -3.26
CA GLY A 117 14.87 0.46 -3.80
C GLY A 117 14.85 0.53 -5.33
N TYR A 118 15.59 -0.34 -6.01
CA TYR A 118 15.44 -0.56 -7.44
C TYR A 118 14.14 -1.31 -7.75
N VAL A 119 13.52 -1.01 -8.88
CA VAL A 119 12.24 -1.59 -9.29
C VAL A 119 12.27 -1.95 -10.77
N ILE A 120 11.77 -3.14 -11.09
CA ILE A 120 11.58 -3.64 -12.46
C ILE A 120 10.08 -3.87 -12.68
N ILE A 121 9.52 -3.30 -13.75
CA ILE A 121 8.10 -3.47 -14.10
C ILE A 121 7.94 -4.29 -15.39
N GLY A 122 7.18 -5.37 -15.30
CA GLY A 122 6.87 -6.30 -16.38
C GLY A 122 8.05 -7.19 -16.77
N ASP A 123 7.79 -8.17 -17.64
CA ASP A 123 8.83 -9.11 -18.07
C ASP A 123 9.86 -8.49 -19.03
N LYS A 124 9.53 -7.35 -19.64
CA LYS A 124 10.43 -6.59 -20.53
C LYS A 124 11.24 -5.50 -19.81
N GLY A 125 11.06 -5.36 -18.49
CA GLY A 125 11.83 -4.41 -17.68
C GLY A 125 11.60 -2.94 -18.03
N ASN A 126 10.33 -2.49 -18.00
CA ASN A 126 10.06 -1.05 -18.09
C ASN A 126 10.74 -0.35 -16.91
N GLU A 127 11.36 0.79 -17.21
CA GLU A 127 12.19 1.52 -16.27
C GLU A 127 11.31 2.28 -15.27
N TRP A 128 11.58 2.04 -13.98
CA TRP A 128 10.98 2.81 -12.90
C TRP A 128 11.80 4.06 -12.64
N VAL A 129 11.18 5.23 -12.80
CA VAL A 129 11.83 6.51 -12.56
C VAL A 129 11.60 6.92 -11.11
N GLN A 130 12.67 6.88 -10.33
CA GLN A 130 12.66 7.33 -8.93
C GLN A 130 12.35 8.83 -8.85
N LYS A 131 11.50 9.20 -7.90
CA LYS A 131 11.13 10.58 -7.63
C LYS A 131 12.29 11.40 -7.05
N ASP A 132 13.11 10.76 -6.22
CA ASP A 132 14.29 11.36 -5.60
C ASP A 132 15.48 10.41 -5.77
N LYS A 133 16.52 10.87 -6.48
CA LYS A 133 17.74 10.07 -6.74
C LYS A 133 18.56 9.81 -5.48
N ASN A 134 18.40 10.64 -4.45
CA ASN A 134 19.10 10.49 -3.17
C ASN A 134 18.33 9.60 -2.18
N ASN A 135 17.05 9.35 -2.46
CA ASN A 135 16.20 8.51 -1.64
C ASN A 135 15.37 7.56 -2.53
N PRO A 136 15.87 6.35 -2.82
CA PRO A 136 15.20 5.40 -3.70
C PRO A 136 13.85 4.91 -3.12
N TYR A 137 13.59 5.17 -1.84
CA TYR A 137 12.36 4.81 -1.13
C TYR A 137 11.28 5.90 -1.20
N ALA A 138 11.57 7.08 -1.77
CA ALA A 138 10.62 8.17 -1.93
C ALA A 138 9.54 7.90 -2.99
N GLY A 139 9.59 6.74 -3.64
CA GLY A 139 8.68 6.35 -4.70
C GLY A 139 9.14 6.83 -6.07
N GLY A 140 8.22 6.80 -7.03
CA GLY A 140 8.48 7.04 -8.43
C GLY A 140 7.25 6.80 -9.30
N HIS A 141 7.50 6.65 -10.58
CA HIS A 141 6.49 6.35 -11.59
C HIS A 141 7.13 5.55 -12.73
N ARG A 142 6.31 4.82 -13.49
CA ARG A 142 6.77 4.24 -14.76
C ARG A 142 6.82 5.34 -15.82
N GLU A 143 7.86 5.35 -16.63
CA GLU A 143 7.78 6.07 -17.91
C GLU A 143 6.98 5.22 -18.90
N ILE A 144 5.93 5.81 -19.47
CA ILE A 144 5.16 5.20 -20.55
C ILE A 144 5.66 5.87 -21.84
N PRO A 145 6.35 5.15 -22.74
CA PRO A 145 6.69 5.71 -24.05
C PRO A 145 5.38 5.99 -24.80
N PHE A 146 5.23 7.24 -25.26
CA PHE A 146 4.12 7.71 -26.09
C PHE A 146 4.11 7.02 -27.46
#